data_AF-A0AAD3H193-F1
#
_entry.id   AF-A0AAD3H193-F1
#
_cell.length_a   1.000
_cell.length_b   1.000
_cell.length_c   1.000
_cell.angle_alpha   90.00
_cell.angle_beta   90.00
_cell.angle_gamma   90.00
#
_symmetry.space_group_name_H-M   'P 1'
#
loop_
_entity.id
_entity.type
_entity.pdbx_description
1 polymer ?
#
loop_
_entity_poly.entity_id
_entity_poly.type
_entity_poly.pdbx_seq_one_letter_code
_entity_poly.pdbx_strand_id
1 'polypeptide(L)'
;MKNIVRSIIALAFICRTCAFSSPRPNVSSSKTTSSNINLEALSQLNKCKSATTAKRILSNALETKENALFQSISIPKGASDLSISDADLAIQTNIRNAKYSVMELIELNGDKDADRASLALFCLFTASSLSAIAAQQSLPGPEIIRFAVVWLLSFAPLIFVGYGIATPESLQSVLISLQRNIFPTYRKRMLHHEAGHFLIAHLLGFPIKNYQANAVKNAVEFYPLRDDDRGLEKASLMGFDSKKNYDDDYVDSYYPEDNMGGDRPFFAEGGRGDALLAQSVFRDGKNYTDNPFLKIAPRDDVSKSWPYRGFAHEALDQLAVVSVAGVCSEILSFGNAEGGFADLSQLRVLFGSAEPELDEREMENRIRFAIGYAMSQLRRNLGALDALVEAMENDATVEECVLAIENCSNE
;
A
#
# COMPACT_ATOMS: atom_id res chain seq x y z
N MET A 1 -43.68 -19.68 10.02
CA MET A 1 -42.57 -19.11 10.82
C MET A 1 -41.76 -20.12 11.64
N LYS A 2 -42.32 -21.23 12.17
CA LYS A 2 -41.54 -22.24 12.93
C LYS A 2 -40.58 -23.12 12.08
N ASN A 3 -40.79 -23.21 10.76
CA ASN A 3 -39.96 -24.06 9.88
C ASN A 3 -38.74 -23.35 9.29
N ILE A 4 -38.74 -22.01 9.21
CA ILE A 4 -37.60 -21.22 8.69
C ILE A 4 -36.49 -21.10 9.74
N VAL A 5 -36.88 -20.93 11.03
CA VAL A 5 -35.95 -20.90 12.16
C VAL A 5 -35.25 -22.26 12.37
N ARG A 6 -35.91 -23.37 12.03
CA ARG A 6 -35.30 -24.71 12.07
C ARG A 6 -34.26 -24.96 10.96
N SER A 7 -34.44 -24.38 9.76
CA SER A 7 -33.44 -24.49 8.69
C SER A 7 -32.17 -23.67 8.96
N ILE A 8 -32.28 -22.52 9.62
CA ILE A 8 -31.12 -21.69 9.97
C ILE A 8 -30.29 -22.33 11.09
N ILE A 9 -30.95 -22.99 12.07
CA ILE A 9 -30.25 -23.73 13.13
C ILE A 9 -29.65 -25.05 12.61
N ALA A 10 -30.25 -25.68 11.61
CA ALA A 10 -29.69 -26.89 10.98
C ALA A 10 -28.42 -26.61 10.16
N LEU A 11 -28.29 -25.44 9.52
CA LEU A 11 -27.03 -25.05 8.86
C LEU A 11 -25.89 -24.75 9.85
N ALA A 12 -26.21 -24.29 11.06
CA ALA A 12 -25.20 -24.05 12.10
C ALA A 12 -24.67 -25.34 12.77
N PHE A 13 -25.35 -26.48 12.60
CA PHE A 13 -24.95 -27.76 13.21
C PHE A 13 -24.19 -28.71 12.27
N ILE A 14 -24.27 -28.51 10.94
CA ILE A 14 -23.56 -29.34 9.95
C ILE A 14 -22.08 -28.91 9.79
N CYS A 15 -21.71 -27.71 10.25
CA CYS A 15 -20.31 -27.25 10.19
C CYS A 15 -19.43 -27.78 11.35
N ARG A 16 -19.95 -28.63 12.25
CA ARG A 16 -19.28 -29.06 13.49
C ARG A 16 -18.76 -30.50 13.50
N THR A 17 -18.78 -31.23 12.38
CA THR A 17 -18.36 -32.65 12.35
C THR A 17 -17.27 -33.02 11.34
N CYS A 18 -16.65 -32.06 10.64
CA CYS A 18 -15.34 -32.31 10.03
C CYS A 18 -14.23 -32.00 11.04
N ALA A 19 -14.17 -32.82 12.10
CA ALA A 19 -12.96 -32.95 12.91
C ALA A 19 -11.90 -33.64 12.05
N PHE A 20 -11.25 -32.87 11.19
CA PHE A 20 -9.97 -33.26 10.61
C PHE A 20 -9.00 -33.34 11.80
N SER A 21 -8.69 -34.56 12.22
CA SER A 21 -7.66 -34.84 13.22
C SER A 21 -6.36 -34.21 12.74
N SER A 22 -6.02 -33.03 13.25
CA SER A 22 -4.70 -32.47 13.07
C SER A 22 -3.71 -33.43 13.76
N PRO A 23 -2.71 -33.97 13.07
CA PRO A 23 -1.56 -34.50 13.78
C PRO A 23 -0.98 -33.33 14.55
N ARG A 24 -0.95 -33.44 15.89
CA ARG A 24 -0.22 -32.51 16.76
C ARG A 24 1.17 -32.34 16.13
N PRO A 25 1.65 -31.12 15.86
CA PRO A 25 3.06 -30.96 15.54
C PRO A 25 3.81 -31.44 16.79
N ASN A 26 4.50 -32.57 16.63
CA ASN A 26 5.56 -32.90 17.56
C ASN A 26 6.46 -31.68 17.59
N VAL A 27 6.55 -31.06 18.76
CA VAL A 27 7.61 -30.13 19.11
C VAL A 27 8.90 -30.96 19.12
N SER A 28 9.34 -31.40 17.95
CA SER A 28 10.74 -31.68 17.72
C SER A 28 11.35 -30.30 17.63
N SER A 29 12.12 -29.95 18.65
CA SER A 29 13.15 -28.93 18.60
C SER A 29 14.02 -29.21 17.37
N SER A 30 13.60 -28.73 16.20
CA SER A 30 14.44 -28.68 15.03
C SER A 30 15.48 -27.63 15.36
N LYS A 31 16.71 -28.14 15.51
CA LYS A 31 17.92 -27.38 15.71
C LYS A 31 17.84 -26.10 14.87
N THR A 32 17.87 -24.96 15.54
CA THR A 32 18.21 -23.67 14.96
C THR A 32 19.54 -23.84 14.22
N THR A 33 19.48 -24.15 12.94
CA THR A 33 20.52 -23.75 12.00
C THR A 33 20.50 -22.23 12.06
N SER A 34 21.39 -21.69 12.89
CA SER A 34 21.67 -20.28 12.99
C SER A 34 22.02 -19.79 11.59
N SER A 35 21.02 -19.28 10.89
CA SER A 35 21.18 -18.49 9.69
C SER A 35 22.10 -17.34 10.08
N ASN A 36 23.20 -17.16 9.35
CA ASN A 36 24.15 -16.08 9.55
C ASN A 36 23.47 -14.75 9.18
N ILE A 37 22.54 -14.29 10.01
CA ILE A 37 21.83 -13.02 9.87
C ILE A 37 22.21 -12.19 11.08
N ASN A 38 22.71 -10.97 10.84
CA ASN A 38 23.07 -10.07 11.92
C ASN A 38 21.81 -9.44 12.54
N LEU A 39 21.29 -10.08 13.60
CA LEU A 39 20.10 -9.63 14.33
C LEU A 39 20.27 -8.22 14.92
N GLU A 40 21.49 -7.83 15.31
CA GLU A 40 21.76 -6.51 15.87
C GLU A 40 21.58 -5.41 14.80
N ALA A 41 22.03 -5.66 13.58
CA ALA A 41 21.82 -4.74 12.45
C ALA A 41 20.32 -4.61 12.09
N LEU A 42 19.56 -5.71 12.08
CA LEU A 42 18.12 -5.67 11.80
C LEU A 42 17.33 -4.86 12.83
N SER A 43 17.71 -4.91 14.11
CA SER A 43 17.06 -4.10 15.16
C SER A 43 17.15 -2.58 14.94
N GLN A 44 18.10 -2.14 14.11
CA GLN A 44 18.25 -0.73 13.75
C GLN A 44 17.20 -0.27 12.74
N LEU A 45 16.51 -1.17 12.03
CA LEU A 45 15.49 -0.84 11.04
C LEU A 45 14.32 -0.05 11.64
N ASN A 46 13.91 -0.39 12.87
CA ASN A 46 12.83 0.30 13.57
C ASN A 46 13.14 1.80 13.85
N LYS A 47 14.42 2.21 13.80
CA LYS A 47 14.86 3.58 14.07
C LYS A 47 15.16 4.39 12.81
N CYS A 48 15.07 3.77 11.63
CA CYS A 48 15.45 4.41 10.38
C CYS A 48 14.40 5.42 9.91
N LYS A 49 14.87 6.53 9.33
CA LYS A 49 14.00 7.57 8.75
C LYS A 49 14.04 7.57 7.22
N SER A 50 15.18 7.17 6.65
CA SER A 50 15.46 7.18 5.21
C SER A 50 15.44 5.76 4.61
N ALA A 51 14.99 5.65 3.37
CA ALA A 51 15.01 4.44 2.56
C ALA A 51 16.44 3.96 2.30
N THR A 52 17.35 4.88 1.98
CA THR A 52 18.75 4.55 1.66
C THR A 52 19.47 3.93 2.86
N THR A 53 19.23 4.46 4.07
CA THR A 53 19.82 3.89 5.29
C THR A 53 19.25 2.52 5.62
N ALA A 54 17.92 2.35 5.50
CA ALA A 54 17.26 1.06 5.69
C ALA A 54 17.80 0.01 4.71
N LYS A 55 17.97 0.37 3.43
CA LYS A 55 18.56 -0.52 2.41
C LYS A 55 19.98 -0.93 2.75
N ARG A 56 20.83 0.01 3.20
CA ARG A 56 22.20 -0.27 3.62
C ARG A 56 22.25 -1.20 4.84
N ILE A 57 21.34 -1.01 5.80
CA ILE A 57 21.25 -1.87 6.97
C ILE A 57 20.83 -3.28 6.57
N LEU A 58 19.84 -3.42 5.69
CA LEU A 58 19.41 -4.72 5.15
C LEU A 58 20.53 -5.41 4.37
N SER A 59 21.24 -4.68 3.51
CA SER A 59 22.38 -5.25 2.77
C SER A 59 23.48 -5.72 3.71
N ASN A 60 23.82 -4.93 4.73
CA ASN A 60 24.84 -5.30 5.73
C ASN A 60 24.40 -6.47 6.61
N ALA A 61 23.11 -6.55 6.95
CA ALA A 61 22.56 -7.62 7.79
C ALA A 61 22.50 -8.97 7.06
N LEU A 62 22.36 -8.93 5.73
CA LEU A 62 22.18 -10.10 4.87
C LEU A 62 23.43 -10.47 4.05
N GLU A 63 24.50 -9.66 4.10
CA GLU A 63 25.76 -9.88 3.37
C GLU A 63 26.37 -11.26 3.64
N THR A 64 26.20 -11.76 4.86
CA THR A 64 26.75 -13.05 5.31
C THR A 64 25.95 -14.28 4.83
N LYS A 65 24.82 -14.08 4.15
CA LYS A 65 23.94 -15.15 3.67
C LYS A 65 24.05 -15.31 2.15
N GLU A 66 24.46 -16.51 1.70
CA GLU A 66 24.69 -16.81 0.27
C GLU A 66 23.41 -16.71 -0.59
N ASN A 67 22.25 -17.06 -0.02
CA ASN A 67 20.94 -17.03 -0.70
C ASN A 67 19.98 -16.05 -0.02
N ALA A 68 20.36 -14.78 0.08
CA ALA A 68 19.45 -13.73 0.55
C ALA A 68 18.34 -13.49 -0.47
N LEU A 69 17.08 -13.41 -0.01
CA LEU A 69 15.94 -13.11 -0.88
C LEU A 69 15.81 -11.61 -1.15
N PHE A 70 16.29 -10.77 -0.23
CA PHE A 70 16.34 -9.32 -0.44
C PHE A 70 17.10 -8.94 -1.70
N GLN A 71 16.47 -8.14 -2.57
CA GLN A 71 17.04 -7.70 -3.85
C GLN A 71 17.52 -8.87 -4.75
N SER A 72 16.97 -10.07 -4.59
CA SER A 72 17.30 -11.23 -5.43
C SER A 72 16.71 -11.15 -6.84
N ILE A 73 15.72 -10.27 -7.04
CA ILE A 73 14.96 -10.15 -8.28
C ILE A 73 15.23 -8.79 -8.92
N SER A 74 15.49 -8.82 -10.23
CA SER A 74 15.56 -7.62 -11.07
C SER A 74 14.74 -7.79 -12.33
N ILE A 75 13.91 -6.81 -12.65
CA ILE A 75 13.15 -6.78 -13.91
C ILE A 75 14.10 -6.34 -15.03
N PRO A 76 14.24 -7.12 -16.12
CA PRO A 76 15.06 -6.72 -17.25
C PRO A 76 14.43 -5.52 -17.97
N LYS A 77 15.28 -4.63 -18.50
CA LYS A 77 14.83 -3.43 -19.21
C LYS A 77 14.01 -3.80 -20.45
N GLY A 78 12.85 -3.17 -20.62
CA GLY A 78 11.96 -3.40 -21.76
C GLY A 78 11.19 -4.72 -21.72
N ALA A 79 11.24 -5.47 -20.61
CA ALA A 79 10.46 -6.70 -20.46
C ALA A 79 8.95 -6.46 -20.49
N SER A 80 8.53 -5.30 -19.98
CA SER A 80 7.15 -4.82 -19.96
C SER A 80 6.58 -4.47 -21.32
N ASP A 81 7.45 -4.21 -22.31
CA ASP A 81 7.04 -3.77 -23.64
C ASP A 81 6.53 -4.96 -24.47
N LEU A 82 6.82 -6.18 -24.03
CA LEU A 82 6.29 -7.42 -24.59
C LEU A 82 4.86 -7.63 -24.10
N SER A 83 3.88 -7.48 -24.99
CA SER A 83 2.48 -7.73 -24.66
C SER A 83 2.22 -9.21 -24.33
N ILE A 84 1.63 -9.48 -23.17
CA ILE A 84 1.13 -10.80 -22.80
C ILE A 84 -0.34 -10.93 -23.24
N SER A 85 -0.70 -12.05 -23.85
CA SER A 85 -2.09 -12.30 -24.25
C SER A 85 -2.96 -12.62 -23.03
N ASP A 86 -4.25 -12.28 -23.08
CA ASP A 86 -5.18 -12.61 -21.99
C ASP A 86 -5.30 -14.13 -21.75
N ALA A 87 -5.06 -14.95 -22.79
CA ALA A 87 -5.02 -16.40 -22.66
C ALA A 87 -3.81 -16.86 -21.83
N ASP A 88 -2.63 -16.30 -22.09
CA ASP A 88 -1.42 -16.58 -21.30
C ASP A 88 -1.60 -16.11 -19.86
N LEU A 89 -2.23 -14.95 -19.68
CA LEU A 89 -2.52 -14.41 -18.35
C LEU A 89 -3.53 -15.28 -17.58
N ALA A 90 -4.56 -15.80 -18.25
CA ALA A 90 -5.52 -16.74 -17.67
C ALA A 90 -4.84 -18.06 -17.27
N ILE A 91 -3.91 -18.57 -18.09
CA ILE A 91 -3.11 -19.76 -17.75
C ILE A 91 -2.21 -19.48 -16.54
N GLN A 92 -1.54 -18.32 -16.52
CA GLN A 92 -0.68 -17.93 -15.41
C GLN A 92 -1.45 -17.70 -14.12
N THR A 93 -2.62 -17.07 -14.16
CA THR A 93 -3.44 -16.83 -12.95
C THR A 93 -4.32 -18.02 -12.57
N ASN A 94 -4.45 -19.02 -13.44
CA ASN A 94 -5.40 -20.13 -13.34
C ASN A 94 -6.87 -19.69 -13.21
N ILE A 95 -7.18 -18.45 -13.60
CA ILE A 95 -8.54 -17.92 -13.64
C ILE A 95 -9.17 -18.32 -14.97
N ARG A 96 -10.16 -19.22 -14.92
CA ARG A 96 -10.89 -19.66 -16.12
C ARG A 96 -12.20 -18.91 -16.24
N ASN A 97 -12.21 -17.83 -17.01
CA ASN A 97 -13.44 -17.13 -17.36
C ASN A 97 -13.53 -16.94 -18.88
N ALA A 98 -14.72 -17.18 -19.45
CA ALA A 98 -14.98 -17.02 -20.88
C ALA A 98 -15.55 -15.64 -21.24
N LYS A 99 -16.00 -14.87 -20.25
CA LYS A 99 -16.78 -13.64 -20.46
C LYS A 99 -16.02 -12.35 -20.16
N TYR A 100 -15.10 -12.37 -19.21
CA TYR A 100 -14.38 -11.19 -18.74
C TYR A 100 -12.88 -11.43 -18.80
N SER A 101 -12.11 -10.38 -19.11
CA SER A 101 -10.66 -10.44 -19.01
C SER A 101 -10.23 -10.56 -17.54
N VAL A 102 -9.03 -11.05 -17.28
CA VAL A 102 -8.50 -11.15 -15.91
C VAL A 102 -8.46 -9.77 -15.24
N MET A 103 -8.16 -8.73 -16.01
CA MET A 103 -8.12 -7.34 -15.52
C MET A 103 -9.52 -6.83 -15.14
N GLU A 104 -10.52 -7.04 -16.01
CA GLU A 104 -11.90 -6.67 -15.73
C GLU A 104 -12.45 -7.39 -14.50
N LEU A 105 -12.04 -8.65 -14.27
CA LEU A 105 -12.45 -9.40 -13.09
C LEU A 105 -11.88 -8.81 -11.80
N ILE A 106 -10.64 -8.32 -11.84
CA ILE A 106 -10.02 -7.67 -10.68
C ILE A 106 -10.75 -6.35 -10.39
N GLU A 107 -11.02 -5.54 -11.41
CA GLU A 107 -11.73 -4.27 -11.25
C GLU A 107 -13.17 -4.46 -10.75
N LEU A 108 -13.92 -5.38 -11.36
CA LEU A 108 -15.32 -5.62 -11.03
C LEU A 108 -15.51 -6.25 -9.64
N ASN A 109 -14.52 -7.00 -9.15
CA ASN A 109 -14.55 -7.53 -7.79
C ASN A 109 -14.28 -6.45 -6.73
N GLY A 110 -13.55 -5.38 -7.06
CA GLY A 110 -13.30 -4.26 -6.16
C GLY A 110 -14.56 -3.45 -5.83
N ASP A 111 -15.49 -3.33 -6.77
CA ASP A 111 -16.77 -2.64 -6.56
C ASP A 111 -17.69 -3.35 -5.53
N LYS A 112 -17.39 -4.61 -5.17
CA LYS A 112 -18.16 -5.34 -4.15
C LYS A 112 -18.11 -4.69 -2.78
N ASP A 113 -17.13 -3.84 -2.47
CA ASP A 113 -17.09 -3.12 -1.20
C ASP A 113 -18.21 -2.07 -1.09
N ALA A 114 -18.61 -1.44 -2.20
CA ALA A 114 -19.80 -0.59 -2.24
C ALA A 114 -21.08 -1.41 -2.03
N ASP A 115 -21.18 -2.58 -2.69
CA ASP A 115 -22.31 -3.50 -2.51
C ASP A 115 -22.39 -4.01 -1.06
N ARG A 116 -21.25 -4.30 -0.43
CA ARG A 116 -21.17 -4.71 0.99
C ARG A 116 -21.61 -3.61 1.93
N ALA A 117 -21.21 -2.36 1.68
CA ALA A 117 -21.67 -1.22 2.46
C ALA A 117 -23.20 -1.05 2.35
N SER A 118 -23.75 -1.21 1.14
CA SER A 118 -25.20 -1.17 0.92
C SER A 118 -25.94 -2.33 1.62
N LEU A 119 -25.35 -3.52 1.65
CA LEU A 119 -25.86 -4.67 2.38
C LEU A 119 -25.82 -4.45 3.90
N ALA A 120 -24.75 -3.86 4.42
CA ALA A 120 -24.63 -3.52 5.84
C ALA A 120 -25.69 -2.49 6.25
N LEU A 121 -25.95 -1.48 5.41
CA LEU A 121 -27.06 -0.55 5.58
C LEU A 121 -28.40 -1.30 5.60
N PHE A 122 -28.65 -2.17 4.64
CA PHE A 122 -29.89 -2.96 4.60
C PHE A 122 -30.07 -3.84 5.85
N CYS A 123 -29.00 -4.50 6.32
CA CYS A 123 -29.00 -5.27 7.57
C CYS A 123 -29.28 -4.36 8.79
N LEU A 124 -28.70 -3.17 8.84
CA LEU A 124 -28.96 -2.20 9.91
C LEU A 124 -30.43 -1.77 9.91
N PHE A 125 -30.99 -1.44 8.74
CA PHE A 125 -32.40 -1.04 8.59
C PHE A 125 -33.37 -2.16 8.97
N THR A 126 -33.08 -3.40 8.56
CA THR A 126 -33.92 -4.55 8.88
C THR A 126 -33.81 -4.94 10.35
N ALA A 127 -32.60 -4.95 10.92
CA ALA A 127 -32.36 -5.22 12.33
C ALA A 127 -32.97 -4.15 13.24
N SER A 128 -32.86 -2.87 12.88
CA SER A 128 -33.45 -1.78 13.66
C SER A 128 -34.97 -1.84 13.65
N SER A 129 -35.57 -2.10 12.47
CA SER A 129 -37.02 -2.22 12.32
C SER A 129 -37.57 -3.43 13.09
N LEU A 130 -36.90 -4.58 13.01
CA LEU A 130 -37.30 -5.78 13.76
C LEU A 130 -37.11 -5.59 15.27
N SER A 131 -36.04 -4.92 15.68
CA SER A 131 -35.77 -4.60 17.09
C SER A 131 -36.78 -3.61 17.66
N ALA A 132 -37.24 -2.63 16.87
CA ALA A 132 -38.28 -1.68 17.27
C ALA A 132 -39.63 -2.40 17.51
N ILE A 133 -40.01 -3.33 16.63
CA ILE A 133 -41.22 -4.14 16.79
C ILE A 133 -41.11 -5.05 18.03
N ALA A 134 -39.94 -5.70 18.22
CA ALA A 134 -39.70 -6.54 19.39
C ALA A 134 -39.73 -5.75 20.70
N ALA A 135 -39.12 -4.55 20.74
CA ALA A 135 -39.14 -3.67 21.90
C ALA A 135 -40.56 -3.18 22.23
N GLN A 136 -41.40 -2.96 21.21
CA GLN A 136 -42.81 -2.61 21.44
C GLN A 136 -43.60 -3.75 22.10
N GLN A 137 -43.32 -5.00 21.73
CA GLN A 137 -44.10 -6.17 22.15
C GLN A 137 -43.61 -6.83 23.45
N SER A 138 -42.29 -6.79 23.72
CA SER A 138 -41.68 -7.65 24.74
C SER A 138 -40.99 -6.91 25.88
N LEU A 139 -40.97 -5.58 25.89
CA LEU A 139 -40.24 -4.81 26.90
C LEU A 139 -41.15 -4.48 28.11
N PRO A 140 -40.94 -5.08 29.29
CA PRO A 140 -41.72 -4.76 30.49
C PRO A 140 -41.21 -3.44 31.10
N GLY A 141 -42.08 -2.45 31.25
CA GLY A 141 -41.73 -1.18 31.89
C GLY A 141 -42.73 -0.05 31.65
N PRO A 142 -42.48 1.15 32.20
CA PRO A 142 -43.28 2.35 31.96
C PRO A 142 -43.31 2.72 30.47
N GLU A 143 -44.47 3.17 30.00
CA GLU A 143 -44.72 3.52 28.58
C GLU A 143 -43.72 4.54 28.01
N ILE A 144 -43.24 5.47 28.84
CA ILE A 144 -42.22 6.46 28.46
C ILE A 144 -40.91 5.79 28.01
N ILE A 145 -40.47 4.74 28.72
CA ILE A 145 -39.19 4.07 28.43
C ILE A 145 -39.30 3.28 27.13
N ARG A 146 -40.44 2.60 26.93
CA ARG A 146 -40.72 1.88 25.68
C ARG A 146 -40.74 2.82 24.48
N PHE A 147 -41.41 3.97 24.60
CA PHE A 147 -41.42 5.00 23.56
C PHE A 147 -40.02 5.49 23.22
N ALA A 148 -39.19 5.82 24.24
CA ALA A 148 -37.84 6.31 24.02
C ALA A 148 -36.94 5.28 23.31
N VAL A 149 -37.03 4.00 23.68
CA VAL A 149 -36.25 2.91 23.06
C VAL A 149 -36.67 2.68 21.61
N VAL A 150 -37.97 2.60 21.33
CA VAL A 150 -38.50 2.43 19.96
C VAL A 150 -38.15 3.62 19.08
N TRP A 151 -38.24 4.84 19.62
CA TRP A 151 -37.83 6.06 18.93
C TRP A 151 -36.34 6.01 18.58
N LEU A 152 -35.46 5.70 19.53
CA LEU A 152 -34.02 5.63 19.30
C LEU A 152 -33.67 4.56 18.24
N LEU A 153 -34.26 3.36 18.34
CA LEU A 153 -34.06 2.29 17.35
C LEU A 153 -34.54 2.67 15.95
N SER A 154 -35.65 3.40 15.85
CA SER A 154 -36.20 3.86 14.56
C SER A 154 -35.34 4.95 13.91
N PHE A 155 -34.72 5.82 14.72
CA PHE A 155 -33.82 6.86 14.24
C PHE A 155 -32.36 6.40 14.06
N ALA A 156 -31.97 5.25 14.60
CA ALA A 156 -30.60 4.73 14.50
C ALA A 156 -30.09 4.61 13.05
N PRO A 157 -30.86 4.10 12.06
CA PRO A 157 -30.42 4.07 10.67
C PRO A 157 -30.25 5.48 10.07
N LEU A 158 -31.11 6.44 10.45
CA LEU A 158 -31.01 7.83 9.98
C LEU A 158 -29.79 8.53 10.55
N ILE A 159 -29.46 8.27 11.82
CA ILE A 159 -28.24 8.75 12.46
C ILE A 159 -27.01 8.18 11.75
N PHE A 160 -27.04 6.88 11.43
CA PHE A 160 -25.95 6.21 10.72
C PHE A 160 -25.74 6.78 9.31
N VAL A 161 -26.82 6.96 8.53
CA VAL A 161 -26.74 7.60 7.21
C VAL A 161 -26.28 9.05 7.31
N GLY A 162 -26.82 9.82 8.27
CA GLY A 162 -26.40 11.20 8.51
C GLY A 162 -24.93 11.32 8.86
N TYR A 163 -24.41 10.40 9.68
CA TYR A 163 -22.99 10.30 10.01
C TYR A 163 -22.14 9.94 8.78
N GLY A 164 -22.64 9.05 7.92
CA GLY A 164 -21.98 8.65 6.68
C GLY A 164 -21.85 9.78 5.66
N ILE A 165 -22.84 10.67 5.58
CA ILE A 165 -22.76 11.87 4.73
C ILE A 165 -21.76 12.88 5.30
N ALA A 166 -21.68 13.01 6.63
CA ALA A 166 -20.80 13.98 7.27
C ALA A 166 -19.31 13.56 7.23
N THR A 167 -19.02 12.26 7.39
CA THR A 167 -17.64 11.73 7.40
C THR A 167 -17.56 10.35 6.73
N PRO A 168 -17.49 10.30 5.39
CA PRO A 168 -17.53 9.02 4.66
C PRO A 168 -16.36 8.10 5.02
N GLU A 169 -15.15 8.65 5.19
CA GLU A 169 -13.94 7.88 5.50
C GLU A 169 -14.02 7.17 6.86
N SER A 170 -14.56 7.85 7.88
CA SER A 170 -14.62 7.29 9.23
C SER A 170 -15.64 6.16 9.34
N LEU A 171 -16.80 6.31 8.68
CA LEU A 171 -17.85 5.29 8.68
C LEU A 171 -17.42 4.05 7.90
N GLN A 172 -16.72 4.23 6.78
CA GLN A 172 -16.15 3.12 6.01
C GLN A 172 -15.16 2.32 6.86
N SER A 173 -14.27 2.99 7.61
CA SER A 173 -13.32 2.32 8.50
C SER A 173 -14.01 1.51 9.62
N VAL A 174 -15.10 2.02 10.18
CA VAL A 174 -15.89 1.35 11.24
C VAL A 174 -16.64 0.15 10.68
N LEU A 175 -17.25 0.27 9.49
CA LEU A 175 -17.92 -0.84 8.81
C LEU A 175 -16.95 -1.96 8.49
N ILE A 176 -15.77 -1.63 7.95
CA ILE A 176 -14.71 -2.61 7.64
C ILE A 176 -14.22 -3.28 8.93
N SER A 177 -14.02 -2.51 10.00
CA SER A 177 -13.63 -3.04 11.32
C SER A 177 -14.67 -4.01 11.89
N LEU A 178 -15.96 -3.66 11.81
CA LEU A 178 -17.05 -4.50 12.29
C LEU A 178 -17.19 -5.78 11.45
N GLN A 179 -17.12 -5.65 10.12
CA GLN A 179 -17.17 -6.78 9.20
C GLN A 179 -16.02 -7.76 9.44
N ARG A 180 -14.80 -7.26 9.70
CA ARG A 180 -13.62 -8.10 10.00
C ARG A 180 -13.77 -8.91 11.29
N ASN A 181 -14.35 -8.32 12.32
CA ASN A 181 -14.64 -9.02 13.57
C ASN A 181 -15.73 -10.10 13.40
N ILE A 182 -16.65 -9.90 12.46
CA ILE A 182 -17.74 -10.84 12.18
C ILE A 182 -17.28 -11.95 11.22
N PHE A 183 -16.33 -11.67 10.30
CA PHE A 183 -15.88 -12.61 9.26
C PHE A 183 -14.35 -12.82 9.29
N PRO A 184 -13.86 -13.89 9.97
CA PRO A 184 -12.42 -14.18 10.03
C PRO A 184 -11.79 -14.47 8.65
N THR A 185 -12.58 -14.95 7.69
CA THR A 185 -12.14 -15.22 6.32
C THR A 185 -11.62 -13.97 5.60
N TYR A 186 -12.24 -12.81 5.85
CA TYR A 186 -11.82 -11.56 5.20
C TYR A 186 -10.51 -11.03 5.79
N ARG A 187 -10.30 -11.19 7.11
CA ARG A 187 -8.99 -10.90 7.73
C ARG A 187 -7.89 -11.74 7.10
N LYS A 188 -8.12 -13.03 6.88
CA LYS A 188 -7.14 -13.92 6.24
C LYS A 188 -6.82 -13.52 4.80
N ARG A 189 -7.83 -13.15 4.00
CA ARG A 189 -7.64 -12.63 2.63
C ARG A 189 -6.76 -11.39 2.62
N MET A 190 -7.10 -10.41 3.45
CA MET A 190 -6.35 -9.16 3.49
C MET A 190 -4.92 -9.34 4.02
N LEU A 191 -4.68 -10.26 4.97
CA LEU A 191 -3.31 -10.61 5.37
C LEU A 191 -2.48 -11.15 4.20
N HIS A 192 -3.07 -12.01 3.36
CA HIS A 192 -2.39 -12.49 2.15
C HIS A 192 -2.16 -11.35 1.14
N HIS A 193 -3.10 -10.42 1.00
CA HIS A 193 -2.94 -9.23 0.16
C HIS A 193 -1.73 -8.40 0.60
N GLU A 194 -1.66 -8.04 1.88
CA GLU A 194 -0.52 -7.26 2.41
C GLU A 194 0.81 -8.03 2.35
N ALA A 195 0.78 -9.34 2.64
CA ALA A 195 1.96 -10.20 2.53
C ALA A 195 2.48 -10.27 1.08
N GLY A 196 1.60 -10.21 0.08
CA GLY A 196 1.96 -10.13 -1.33
C GLY A 196 2.78 -8.88 -1.66
N HIS A 197 2.29 -7.71 -1.25
CA HIS A 197 3.02 -6.44 -1.41
C HIS A 197 4.37 -6.48 -0.70
N PHE A 198 4.40 -6.95 0.54
CA PHE A 198 5.60 -7.03 1.36
C PHE A 198 6.66 -7.94 0.71
N LEU A 199 6.29 -9.16 0.32
CA LEU A 199 7.23 -10.14 -0.22
C LEU A 199 7.82 -9.67 -1.55
N ILE A 200 6.99 -9.21 -2.49
CA ILE A 200 7.48 -8.76 -3.80
C ILE A 200 8.34 -7.50 -3.67
N ALA A 201 7.98 -6.57 -2.80
CA ALA A 201 8.80 -5.40 -2.53
C ALA A 201 10.17 -5.79 -1.94
N HIS A 202 10.20 -6.72 -0.99
CA HIS A 202 11.44 -7.25 -0.40
C HIS A 202 12.34 -7.91 -1.46
N LEU A 203 11.76 -8.73 -2.34
CA LEU A 203 12.48 -9.40 -3.43
C LEU A 203 13.06 -8.41 -4.46
N LEU A 204 12.36 -7.31 -4.74
CA LEU A 204 12.84 -6.22 -5.61
C LEU A 204 13.83 -5.27 -4.91
N GLY A 205 14.00 -5.39 -3.59
CA GLY A 205 14.93 -4.60 -2.79
C GLY A 205 14.38 -3.24 -2.32
N PHE A 206 13.05 -3.10 -2.25
CA PHE A 206 12.42 -1.93 -1.62
C PHE A 206 12.33 -2.13 -0.11
N PRO A 207 12.94 -1.23 0.70
CA PRO A 207 12.82 -1.31 2.14
C PRO A 207 11.40 -0.93 2.59
N ILE A 208 10.87 -1.71 3.53
CA ILE A 208 9.53 -1.49 4.09
C ILE A 208 9.69 -0.68 5.38
N LYS A 209 8.91 0.39 5.52
CA LYS A 209 8.97 1.27 6.69
C LYS A 209 8.16 0.71 7.84
N ASN A 210 6.92 0.35 7.53
CA ASN A 210 6.00 -0.24 8.48
C ASN A 210 5.00 -1.07 7.72
N TYR A 211 4.33 -1.98 8.42
CA TYR A 211 3.12 -2.59 7.90
C TYR A 211 2.05 -2.52 8.99
N GLN A 212 0.83 -2.19 8.59
CA GLN A 212 -0.29 -2.20 9.51
C GLN A 212 -1.27 -3.25 9.02
N ALA A 213 -1.44 -4.33 9.78
CA ALA A 213 -2.50 -5.32 9.55
C ALA A 213 -3.78 -4.99 10.35
N ASN A 214 -3.88 -3.75 10.89
CA ASN A 214 -4.88 -3.33 11.87
C ASN A 214 -6.13 -2.68 11.26
N ALA A 215 -7.26 -2.89 11.94
CA ALA A 215 -8.65 -2.65 11.53
C ALA A 215 -9.00 -1.35 10.77
N VAL A 216 -8.20 -0.29 10.85
CA VAL A 216 -8.53 1.06 10.33
C VAL A 216 -7.76 1.43 9.06
N LYS A 217 -6.51 0.97 8.92
CA LYS A 217 -5.66 1.20 7.74
C LYS A 217 -4.80 -0.05 7.54
N ASN A 218 -5.19 -0.87 6.58
CA ASN A 218 -4.35 -1.97 6.13
C ASN A 218 -3.54 -1.47 4.94
N ALA A 219 -2.23 -1.39 5.13
CA ALA A 219 -1.29 -1.03 4.08
C ALA A 219 0.13 -1.41 4.51
N VAL A 220 0.90 -1.91 3.55
CA VAL A 220 2.37 -1.88 3.61
C VAL A 220 2.84 -0.46 3.31
N GLU A 221 3.45 0.18 4.29
CA GLU A 221 4.01 1.53 4.15
C GLU A 221 5.45 1.45 3.64
N PHE A 222 5.68 2.00 2.46
CA PHE A 222 7.01 2.16 1.88
C PHE A 222 7.63 3.51 2.30
N TYR A 223 8.95 3.56 2.33
CA TYR A 223 9.65 4.84 2.45
C TYR A 223 9.39 5.70 1.19
N PRO A 224 9.35 7.04 1.34
CA PRO A 224 9.21 7.91 0.19
C PRO A 224 10.39 7.69 -0.78
N LEU A 225 10.09 7.63 -2.08
CA LEU A 225 11.13 7.45 -3.12
C LEU A 225 12.11 8.62 -3.14
N ARG A 226 11.67 9.81 -2.75
CA ARG A 226 12.53 10.98 -2.51
C ARG A 226 12.88 11.02 -1.03
N ASP A 227 14.15 10.87 -0.77
CA ASP A 227 14.72 10.73 0.55
C ASP A 227 15.97 11.61 0.65
N ASP A 228 16.25 12.13 1.84
CA ASP A 228 17.29 13.15 2.07
C ASP A 228 18.67 12.58 1.72
N ASP A 229 18.91 11.31 2.05
CA ASP A 229 20.18 10.63 1.83
C ASP A 229 20.39 10.17 0.38
N ARG A 230 19.32 10.09 -0.43
CA ARG A 230 19.39 9.56 -1.81
C ARG A 230 20.26 10.42 -2.72
N GLY A 231 20.26 11.74 -2.49
CA GLY A 231 21.11 12.68 -3.22
C GLY A 231 22.59 12.46 -2.93
N LEU A 232 22.93 12.31 -1.64
CA LEU A 232 24.29 12.02 -1.16
C LEU A 232 24.80 10.68 -1.69
N GLU A 233 24.00 9.62 -1.62
CA GLU A 233 24.36 8.29 -2.11
C GLU A 233 24.64 8.31 -3.62
N LYS A 234 23.75 8.92 -4.41
CA LYS A 234 23.95 9.06 -5.86
C LYS A 234 25.20 9.89 -6.19
N ALA A 235 25.46 10.96 -5.44
CA ALA A 235 26.65 11.77 -5.62
C ALA A 235 27.91 10.95 -5.35
N SER A 236 27.95 10.21 -4.25
CA SER A 236 29.06 9.33 -3.89
C SER A 236 29.30 8.25 -4.95
N LEU A 237 28.24 7.58 -5.43
CA LEU A 237 28.33 6.59 -6.52
C LEU A 237 28.90 7.17 -7.82
N MET A 238 28.66 8.45 -8.09
CA MET A 238 29.20 9.16 -9.25
C MET A 238 30.62 9.71 -9.01
N GLY A 239 31.23 9.40 -7.87
CA GLY A 239 32.56 9.89 -7.49
C GLY A 239 32.57 11.36 -7.06
N PHE A 240 31.40 11.98 -6.86
CA PHE A 240 31.27 13.27 -6.19
C PHE A 240 31.32 13.07 -4.66
N ASP A 241 32.34 12.35 -4.20
CA ASP A 241 32.71 12.36 -2.80
C ASP A 241 33.35 13.71 -2.51
N SER A 242 32.57 14.65 -1.99
CA SER A 242 33.17 15.73 -1.23
C SER A 242 33.85 15.08 -0.04
N LYS A 243 35.19 15.01 -0.03
CA LYS A 243 35.96 14.79 1.20
C LYS A 243 35.50 15.88 2.17
N LYS A 244 34.53 15.57 3.02
CA LYS A 244 34.20 16.38 4.18
C LYS A 244 35.37 16.29 5.15
N ASN A 245 36.43 17.05 4.90
CA ASN A 245 37.12 17.75 5.97
C ASN A 245 36.16 18.87 6.37
N TYR A 246 35.13 18.54 7.14
CA TYR A 246 34.40 19.55 7.90
C TYR A 246 35.32 19.93 9.05
N ASP A 247 36.11 20.99 8.86
CA ASP A 247 36.31 21.93 9.95
C ASP A 247 34.92 22.54 10.22
N ASP A 248 34.48 22.48 11.46
CA ASP A 248 33.12 22.74 11.98
C ASP A 248 32.60 24.19 11.78
N ASP A 249 33.21 24.98 10.91
CA ASP A 249 32.93 26.42 10.73
C ASP A 249 32.18 26.75 9.43
N TYR A 250 31.85 25.77 8.58
CA TYR A 250 31.03 26.03 7.39
C TYR A 250 29.54 25.93 7.70
N VAL A 251 28.99 27.06 8.15
CA VAL A 251 27.55 27.31 8.19
C VAL A 251 26.99 26.99 6.81
N ASP A 252 26.15 25.94 6.75
CA ASP A 252 25.26 25.68 5.64
C ASP A 252 24.64 27.02 5.25
N SER A 253 24.94 27.52 4.04
CA SER A 253 24.33 28.75 3.54
C SER A 253 22.90 28.43 3.14
N TYR A 254 22.11 28.04 4.13
CA TYR A 254 20.70 28.30 4.20
C TYR A 254 20.56 29.79 3.97
N TYR A 255 20.18 30.18 2.76
CA TYR A 255 19.74 31.54 2.49
C TYR A 255 18.65 31.83 3.53
N PRO A 256 18.85 32.75 4.49
CA PRO A 256 17.82 33.04 5.46
C PRO A 256 16.71 33.76 4.69
N GLU A 257 15.63 33.05 4.38
CA GLU A 257 14.46 33.62 3.70
C GLU A 257 13.76 34.70 4.56
N ASP A 258 14.11 34.82 5.84
CA ASP A 258 13.34 35.58 6.81
C ASP A 258 13.89 36.97 7.19
N ASN A 259 15.00 37.43 6.61
CA ASN A 259 15.59 38.73 7.02
C ASN A 259 16.11 39.62 5.88
N MET A 260 15.46 39.60 4.71
CA MET A 260 15.57 40.72 3.77
C MET A 260 14.29 41.55 3.86
N GLY A 261 14.34 42.68 4.57
CA GLY A 261 13.27 43.70 4.59
C GLY A 261 13.08 44.42 3.24
N GLY A 262 13.45 43.79 2.14
CA GLY A 262 13.41 44.27 0.77
C GLY A 262 12.90 43.18 -0.17
N ASP A 263 12.47 43.62 -1.35
CA ASP A 263 11.86 42.78 -2.37
C ASP A 263 12.71 41.55 -2.75
N ARG A 264 12.07 40.38 -2.80
CA ARG A 264 12.74 39.09 -3.06
C ARG A 264 13.26 39.05 -4.51
N PRO A 265 14.34 38.29 -4.82
CA PRO A 265 14.85 38.17 -6.19
C PRO A 265 13.77 37.63 -7.15
N PHE A 266 13.86 37.98 -8.44
CA PHE A 266 12.91 37.55 -9.50
C PHE A 266 12.63 36.05 -9.57
N PHE A 267 13.54 35.24 -9.05
CA PHE A 267 13.49 33.79 -9.09
C PHE A 267 12.81 33.18 -7.85
N ALA A 268 12.40 33.99 -6.88
CA ALA A 268 11.71 33.59 -5.67
C ALA A 268 10.22 33.93 -5.74
N GLU A 269 9.39 33.16 -5.04
CA GLU A 269 7.93 33.35 -5.07
C GLU A 269 7.53 34.72 -4.51
N GLY A 270 6.85 35.51 -5.35
CA GLY A 270 6.42 36.87 -5.04
C GLY A 270 7.50 37.96 -5.15
N GLY A 271 8.72 37.62 -5.59
CA GLY A 271 9.82 38.57 -5.72
C GLY A 271 9.79 39.38 -7.02
N ARG A 272 9.87 40.71 -6.91
CA ARG A 272 9.98 41.61 -8.07
C ARG A 272 11.44 41.96 -8.40
N GLY A 273 12.40 41.40 -7.66
CA GLY A 273 13.84 41.50 -7.88
C GLY A 273 14.42 42.92 -7.93
N ASP A 274 13.79 43.87 -7.25
CA ASP A 274 14.13 45.30 -7.32
C ASP A 274 15.59 45.58 -6.87
N ALA A 275 16.07 44.84 -5.85
CA ALA A 275 17.45 44.93 -5.36
C ALA A 275 18.51 44.47 -6.38
N LEU A 276 18.20 43.44 -7.18
CA LEU A 276 19.10 42.93 -8.23
C LEU A 276 19.13 43.87 -9.44
N LEU A 277 18.02 44.53 -9.75
CA LEU A 277 17.96 45.56 -10.80
C LEU A 277 18.87 46.74 -10.45
N ALA A 278 18.83 47.22 -9.21
CA ALA A 278 19.65 48.33 -8.73
C ALA A 278 21.17 48.06 -8.82
N GLN A 279 21.60 46.80 -8.72
CA GLN A 279 23.01 46.40 -8.82
C GLN A 279 23.47 46.12 -10.26
N SER A 280 22.56 46.02 -11.22
CA SER A 280 22.91 45.65 -12.59
C SER A 280 23.39 46.85 -13.41
N VAL A 281 24.69 46.87 -13.75
CA VAL A 281 25.35 47.97 -14.49
C VAL A 281 24.92 48.02 -15.98
N PHE A 282 24.22 46.99 -16.48
CA PHE A 282 23.90 46.80 -17.90
C PHE A 282 22.41 46.89 -18.25
N ARG A 283 21.52 47.28 -17.33
CA ARG A 283 20.08 47.24 -17.57
C ARG A 283 19.43 48.60 -17.33
N ASP A 284 18.90 49.21 -18.39
CA ASP A 284 17.96 50.33 -18.27
C ASP A 284 16.69 49.89 -17.53
N GLY A 285 16.08 50.80 -16.77
CA GLY A 285 14.89 50.59 -15.93
C GLY A 285 13.59 50.25 -16.67
N LYS A 286 13.61 49.22 -17.51
CA LYS A 286 12.43 48.66 -18.16
C LYS A 286 11.69 47.75 -17.18
N ASN A 287 10.37 47.79 -17.19
CA ASN A 287 9.56 46.97 -16.30
C ASN A 287 9.58 45.50 -16.79
N TYR A 288 10.30 44.64 -16.08
CA TYR A 288 10.48 43.23 -16.44
C TYR A 288 9.51 42.29 -15.70
N THR A 289 8.66 42.81 -14.81
CA THR A 289 7.73 42.02 -13.98
C THR A 289 6.73 41.18 -14.79
N ASP A 290 6.38 41.66 -15.98
CA ASP A 290 5.36 41.03 -16.84
C ASP A 290 5.95 40.12 -17.91
N ASN A 291 7.28 39.99 -18.00
CA ASN A 291 7.91 39.22 -19.06
C ASN A 291 7.78 37.70 -18.77
N PRO A 292 7.03 36.93 -19.59
CA PRO A 292 6.84 35.49 -19.37
C PRO A 292 8.16 34.70 -19.41
N PHE A 293 9.16 35.20 -20.14
CA PHE A 293 10.47 34.56 -20.28
C PHE A 293 11.34 34.64 -19.01
N LEU A 294 11.13 35.66 -18.16
CA LEU A 294 11.88 35.85 -16.91
C LEU A 294 11.23 35.17 -15.71
N LYS A 295 9.94 34.82 -15.82
CA LYS A 295 9.23 34.05 -14.80
C LYS A 295 9.70 32.61 -14.88
N ILE A 296 10.61 32.23 -13.98
CA ILE A 296 10.89 30.82 -13.73
C ILE A 296 9.60 30.19 -13.19
N ALA A 297 9.30 28.96 -13.61
CA ALA A 297 8.18 28.24 -13.04
C ALA A 297 8.33 28.14 -11.51
N PRO A 298 7.21 28.16 -10.75
CA PRO A 298 7.25 27.97 -9.31
C PRO A 298 8.08 26.73 -8.97
N ARG A 299 8.98 26.83 -7.97
CA ARG A 299 9.81 25.69 -7.54
C ARG A 299 8.99 24.46 -7.15
N ASP A 300 7.72 24.68 -6.77
CA ASP A 300 6.80 23.66 -6.32
C ASP A 300 6.07 22.93 -7.46
N ASP A 301 6.07 23.49 -8.68
CA ASP A 301 5.56 22.78 -9.86
C ASP A 301 6.66 21.87 -10.40
N VAL A 302 6.70 20.65 -9.87
CA VAL A 302 7.66 19.57 -10.23
C VAL A 302 7.67 19.33 -11.74
N SER A 303 6.57 19.64 -12.43
CA SER A 303 6.45 19.47 -13.87
C SER A 303 7.18 20.52 -14.71
N LYS A 304 7.59 21.64 -14.09
CA LYS A 304 8.24 22.77 -14.76
C LYS A 304 9.56 23.20 -14.12
N SER A 305 9.84 22.75 -12.90
CA SER A 305 11.11 23.00 -12.22
C SER A 305 12.19 22.03 -12.71
N TRP A 306 13.32 22.55 -13.20
CA TRP A 306 14.50 21.73 -13.47
C TRP A 306 15.16 21.24 -12.16
N PRO A 307 15.61 19.98 -12.07
CA PRO A 307 15.46 18.91 -13.06
C PRO A 307 14.06 18.29 -13.00
N TYR A 308 13.32 18.35 -14.11
CA TYR A 308 12.09 17.61 -14.31
C TYR A 308 12.41 16.12 -14.17
N ARG A 309 11.62 15.39 -13.39
CA ARG A 309 11.79 13.94 -13.21
C ARG A 309 10.43 13.28 -13.17
N GLY A 310 9.91 12.93 -14.35
CA GLY A 310 8.93 11.85 -14.42
C GLY A 310 9.55 10.53 -13.96
N PHE A 311 8.70 9.53 -13.71
CA PHE A 311 9.20 8.19 -13.44
C PHE A 311 9.71 7.55 -14.73
N ALA A 312 10.94 7.05 -14.69
CA ALA A 312 11.47 6.21 -15.74
C ALA A 312 10.67 4.91 -15.84
N HIS A 313 10.54 4.35 -17.05
CA HIS A 313 9.78 3.13 -17.32
C HIS A 313 10.23 1.96 -16.44
N GLU A 314 11.53 1.82 -16.16
CA GLU A 314 12.00 0.73 -15.30
C GLU A 314 11.54 0.86 -13.85
N ALA A 315 11.43 2.10 -13.34
CA ALA A 315 10.90 2.35 -12.01
C ALA A 315 9.39 2.10 -11.96
N LEU A 316 8.67 2.45 -13.03
CA LEU A 316 7.25 2.17 -13.16
C LEU A 316 6.95 0.68 -13.23
N ASP A 317 7.78 -0.12 -13.91
CA ASP A 317 7.59 -1.57 -13.97
C ASP A 317 7.75 -2.23 -12.59
N GLN A 318 8.73 -1.76 -11.82
CA GLN A 318 8.91 -2.21 -10.43
C GLN A 318 7.70 -1.82 -9.56
N LEU A 319 7.23 -0.58 -9.68
CA LEU A 319 6.05 -0.11 -8.94
C LEU A 319 4.78 -0.85 -9.35
N ALA A 320 4.59 -1.12 -10.65
CA ALA A 320 3.47 -1.89 -11.17
C ALA A 320 3.45 -3.32 -10.61
N VAL A 321 4.61 -3.98 -10.59
CA VAL A 321 4.75 -5.32 -10.00
C VAL A 321 4.43 -5.31 -8.50
N VAL A 322 4.88 -4.31 -7.75
CA VAL A 322 4.54 -4.17 -6.32
C VAL A 322 3.04 -3.89 -6.13
N SER A 323 2.44 -2.96 -6.88
CA SER A 323 1.01 -2.60 -6.76
C SER A 323 0.07 -3.75 -7.08
N VAL A 324 0.46 -4.67 -7.95
CA VAL A 324 -0.36 -5.82 -8.34
C VAL A 324 -0.12 -7.04 -7.43
N ALA A 325 0.97 -7.07 -6.66
CA ALA A 325 1.38 -8.22 -5.88
C ALA A 325 0.34 -8.69 -4.86
N GLY A 326 -0.37 -7.76 -4.21
CA GLY A 326 -1.42 -8.11 -3.25
C GLY A 326 -2.56 -8.90 -3.89
N VAL A 327 -3.03 -8.43 -5.04
CA VAL A 327 -4.06 -9.10 -5.85
C VAL A 327 -3.59 -10.48 -6.29
N CYS A 328 -2.35 -10.60 -6.77
CA CYS A 328 -1.80 -11.90 -7.17
C CYS A 328 -1.73 -12.89 -6.00
N SER A 329 -1.36 -12.42 -4.81
CA SER A 329 -1.34 -13.23 -3.59
C SER A 329 -2.74 -13.72 -3.19
N GLU A 330 -3.75 -12.84 -3.26
CA GLU A 330 -5.14 -13.25 -3.02
C GLU A 330 -5.62 -14.32 -4.02
N ILE A 331 -5.28 -14.15 -5.31
CA ILE A 331 -5.64 -15.11 -6.37
C ILE A 331 -4.99 -16.47 -6.09
N LEU A 332 -3.73 -16.49 -5.65
CA LEU A 332 -3.02 -17.74 -5.34
C LEU A 332 -3.66 -18.50 -4.19
N SER A 333 -4.03 -17.80 -3.10
CA SER A 333 -4.52 -18.47 -1.89
C SER A 333 -6.02 -18.75 -1.91
N PHE A 334 -6.82 -17.93 -2.61
CA PHE A 334 -8.29 -18.01 -2.57
C PHE A 334 -8.94 -18.25 -3.95
N GLY A 335 -8.17 -18.27 -5.02
CA GLY A 335 -8.65 -18.50 -6.40
C GLY A 335 -9.43 -17.33 -7.02
N ASN A 336 -9.62 -16.24 -6.28
CA ASN A 336 -10.25 -15.02 -6.77
C ASN A 336 -9.79 -13.81 -5.94
N ALA A 337 -9.53 -12.70 -6.62
CA ALA A 337 -9.24 -11.41 -6.02
C ALA A 337 -10.53 -10.72 -5.55
N GLU A 338 -10.54 -10.18 -4.34
CA GLU A 338 -11.62 -9.31 -3.87
C GLU A 338 -11.13 -7.89 -3.59
N GLY A 339 -9.82 -7.71 -3.35
CA GLY A 339 -9.18 -6.40 -3.22
C GLY A 339 -8.44 -5.95 -4.48
N GLY A 340 -7.81 -4.76 -4.40
CA GLY A 340 -6.86 -4.27 -5.41
C GLY A 340 -7.30 -3.06 -6.25
N PHE A 341 -8.56 -2.66 -6.20
CA PHE A 341 -9.02 -1.47 -6.93
C PHE A 341 -8.27 -0.21 -6.50
N ALA A 342 -8.07 -0.04 -5.19
CA ALA A 342 -7.29 1.07 -4.64
C ALA A 342 -5.84 1.06 -5.17
N ASP A 343 -5.18 -0.08 -5.16
CA ASP A 343 -3.79 -0.23 -5.61
C ASP A 343 -3.64 0.05 -7.11
N LEU A 344 -4.56 -0.45 -7.93
CA LEU A 344 -4.61 -0.18 -9.37
C LEU A 344 -4.93 1.29 -9.67
N SER A 345 -5.81 1.92 -8.89
CA SER A 345 -6.12 3.35 -9.05
C SER A 345 -4.88 4.21 -8.73
N GLN A 346 -4.11 3.87 -7.70
CA GLN A 346 -2.85 4.53 -7.38
C GLN A 346 -1.81 4.31 -8.48
N LEU A 347 -1.72 3.09 -9.02
CA LEU A 347 -0.82 2.78 -10.13
C LEU A 347 -1.14 3.61 -11.39
N ARG A 348 -2.42 3.79 -11.72
CA ARG A 348 -2.84 4.65 -12.85
C ARG A 348 -2.40 6.11 -12.64
N VAL A 349 -2.48 6.61 -11.40
CA VAL A 349 -1.96 7.95 -11.07
C VAL A 349 -0.43 8.02 -11.26
N LEU A 350 0.29 6.96 -10.90
CA LEU A 350 1.75 6.88 -11.11
C LEU A 350 2.12 6.87 -12.59
N PHE A 351 1.37 6.15 -13.43
CA PHE A 351 1.59 6.16 -14.88
C PHE A 351 1.35 7.53 -15.50
N GLY A 352 0.42 8.33 -14.96
CA GLY A 352 0.24 9.73 -15.39
C GLY A 352 1.47 10.63 -15.14
N SER A 353 2.44 10.17 -14.35
CA SER A 353 3.71 10.86 -14.08
C SER A 353 4.90 10.24 -14.82
N ALA A 354 4.66 9.37 -15.81
CA ALA A 354 5.68 8.68 -16.59
C ALA A 354 6.42 9.61 -17.57
N GLU A 355 7.70 9.35 -17.80
CA GLU A 355 8.48 9.98 -18.87
C GLU A 355 9.29 8.93 -19.65
N PRO A 356 9.07 8.77 -20.97
CA PRO A 356 8.03 9.43 -21.79
C PRO A 356 6.60 9.02 -21.40
N GLU A 357 5.63 9.87 -21.77
CA GLU A 357 4.19 9.63 -21.55
C GLU A 357 3.77 8.27 -22.15
N LEU A 358 2.92 7.56 -21.41
CA LEU A 358 2.42 6.23 -21.79
C LEU A 358 1.04 6.35 -22.42
N ASP A 359 0.80 5.60 -23.50
CA ASP A 359 -0.55 5.40 -24.03
C ASP A 359 -1.35 4.45 -23.13
N GLU A 360 -2.69 4.51 -23.19
CA GLU A 360 -3.57 3.65 -22.38
C GLU A 360 -3.29 2.17 -22.62
N ARG A 361 -3.01 1.81 -23.88
CA ARG A 361 -2.66 0.42 -24.25
C ARG A 361 -1.33 -0.02 -23.65
N GLU A 362 -0.37 0.90 -23.54
CA GLU A 362 0.92 0.60 -22.94
C GLU A 362 0.79 0.45 -21.43
N MET A 363 0.00 1.30 -20.77
CA MET A 363 -0.32 1.16 -19.34
C MET A 363 -0.96 -0.21 -19.06
N GLU A 364 -1.96 -0.61 -19.85
CA GLU A 364 -2.63 -1.90 -19.68
C GLU A 364 -1.67 -3.08 -19.92
N ASN A 365 -0.80 -3.01 -20.94
CA ASN A 365 0.21 -4.02 -21.20
C ASN A 365 1.22 -4.15 -20.04
N ARG A 366 1.65 -3.04 -19.46
CA ARG A 366 2.52 -3.03 -18.27
C ARG A 366 1.83 -3.68 -17.07
N ILE A 367 0.54 -3.43 -16.86
CA ILE A 367 -0.23 -4.09 -15.81
C ILE A 367 -0.31 -5.61 -16.07
N ARG A 368 -0.59 -6.05 -17.31
CA ARG A 368 -0.61 -7.48 -17.67
C ARG A 368 0.75 -8.14 -17.40
N PHE A 369 1.83 -7.50 -17.82
CA PHE A 369 3.19 -7.95 -17.52
C PHE A 369 3.42 -8.06 -16.02
N ALA A 370 3.04 -7.04 -15.26
CA ALA A 370 3.20 -6.99 -13.81
C ALA A 370 2.46 -8.14 -13.11
N ILE A 371 1.20 -8.43 -13.50
CA ILE A 371 0.43 -9.57 -12.98
C ILE A 371 1.17 -10.88 -13.26
N GLY A 372 1.58 -11.11 -14.51
CA GLY A 372 2.25 -12.36 -14.89
C GLY A 372 3.59 -12.57 -14.18
N TYR A 373 4.35 -11.48 -14.03
CA TYR A 373 5.63 -11.48 -13.32
C TYR A 373 5.43 -11.72 -11.81
N ALA A 374 4.57 -10.95 -11.16
CA ALA A 374 4.27 -11.09 -9.73
C ALA A 374 3.76 -12.50 -9.41
N MET A 375 2.83 -13.02 -10.21
CA MET A 375 2.30 -14.39 -10.08
C MET A 375 3.42 -15.44 -10.16
N SER A 376 4.35 -15.28 -11.09
CA SER A 376 5.48 -16.20 -11.25
C SER A 376 6.44 -16.14 -10.07
N GLN A 377 6.75 -14.94 -9.56
CA GLN A 377 7.67 -14.80 -8.42
C GLN A 377 7.04 -15.25 -7.11
N LEU A 378 5.75 -14.98 -6.87
CA LEU A 378 5.03 -15.46 -5.70
C LEU A 378 4.95 -16.99 -5.69
N ARG A 379 4.69 -17.64 -6.83
CA ARG A 379 4.68 -19.11 -6.93
C ARG A 379 6.02 -19.76 -6.61
N ARG A 380 7.12 -19.12 -7.01
CA ARG A 380 8.47 -19.62 -6.73
C ARG A 380 8.85 -19.49 -5.25
N ASN A 381 8.21 -18.55 -4.53
CA ASN A 381 8.51 -18.23 -3.13
C ASN A 381 7.26 -18.44 -2.25
N LEU A 382 6.50 -19.50 -2.51
CA LEU A 382 5.24 -19.77 -1.80
C LEU A 382 5.50 -20.07 -0.31
N GLY A 383 6.57 -20.82 0.00
CA GLY A 383 6.97 -21.09 1.39
C GLY A 383 7.30 -19.80 2.16
N ALA A 384 8.01 -18.86 1.55
CA ALA A 384 8.29 -17.55 2.16
C ALA A 384 7.02 -16.70 2.33
N LEU A 385 6.06 -16.78 1.40
CA LEU A 385 4.77 -16.09 1.51
C LEU A 385 3.96 -16.64 2.70
N ASP A 386 3.86 -17.96 2.84
CA ASP A 386 3.12 -18.59 3.95
C ASP A 386 3.76 -18.26 5.31
N ALA A 387 5.09 -18.32 5.41
CA ALA A 387 5.82 -17.94 6.62
C ALA A 387 5.61 -16.46 7.00
N LEU A 388 5.56 -15.58 6.00
CA LEU A 388 5.27 -14.17 6.21
C LEU A 388 3.84 -13.94 6.70
N VAL A 389 2.86 -14.62 6.10
CA VAL A 389 1.46 -14.55 6.54
C VAL A 389 1.31 -15.02 7.98
N GLU A 390 2.01 -16.09 8.38
CA GLU A 390 2.01 -16.58 9.77
C GLU A 390 2.63 -15.55 10.73
N ALA A 391 3.74 -14.90 10.34
CA ALA A 391 4.34 -13.84 11.13
C ALA A 391 3.38 -12.64 11.28
N MET A 392 2.72 -12.23 10.20
CA MET A 392 1.76 -11.13 10.20
C MET A 392 0.45 -11.46 10.94
N GLU A 393 0.01 -12.73 10.97
CA GLU A 393 -1.15 -13.16 11.76
C GLU A 393 -0.87 -13.05 13.27
N ASN A 394 0.40 -13.22 13.67
CA ASN A 394 0.89 -13.06 15.04
C ASN A 394 1.26 -11.60 15.42
N ASP A 395 0.93 -10.62 14.57
CA ASP A 395 1.25 -9.19 14.76
C ASP A 395 2.75 -8.93 15.01
N ALA A 396 3.62 -9.68 14.30
CA ALA A 396 5.07 -9.55 14.41
C ALA A 396 5.59 -8.17 13.96
N THR A 397 6.81 -7.82 14.30
CA THR A 397 7.45 -6.57 13.82
C THR A 397 7.99 -6.72 12.40
N VAL A 398 8.30 -5.61 11.71
CA VAL A 398 8.88 -5.63 10.35
C VAL A 398 10.17 -6.46 10.31
N GLU A 399 11.01 -6.34 11.34
CA GLU A 399 12.26 -7.12 11.49
C GLU A 399 12.00 -8.63 11.58
N GLU A 400 10.98 -9.04 12.35
CA GLU A 400 10.59 -10.44 12.50
C GLU A 400 9.99 -10.99 11.20
N CYS A 401 9.22 -10.18 10.46
CA CYS A 401 8.73 -10.54 9.13
C CYS A 401 9.87 -10.76 8.13
N VAL A 402 10.87 -9.87 8.11
CA VAL A 402 12.06 -10.04 7.26
C VAL A 402 12.83 -11.30 7.66
N LEU A 403 12.97 -11.57 8.96
CA LEU A 403 13.59 -12.80 9.45
C LEU A 403 12.81 -14.04 9.04
N ALA A 404 11.48 -14.01 9.09
CA ALA A 404 10.64 -15.14 8.67
C ALA A 404 10.82 -15.46 7.17
N ILE A 405 10.85 -14.43 6.33
CA ILE A 405 11.11 -14.57 4.88
C ILE A 405 12.50 -15.17 4.65
N GLU A 406 13.53 -14.60 5.29
CA GLU A 406 14.91 -15.01 5.06
C GLU A 406 15.27 -16.35 5.72
N ASN A 407 14.58 -16.77 6.78
CA ASN A 407 14.81 -18.09 7.38
C ASN A 407 14.09 -19.21 6.63
N CYS A 408 13.12 -18.88 5.77
CA CYS A 408 12.40 -19.88 5.01
C CYS A 408 13.31 -20.51 3.95
N SER A 409 13.39 -21.83 3.97
CA SER A 409 13.95 -22.59 2.84
C SER A 409 12.81 -22.77 1.85
N ASN A 410 12.88 -22.09 0.70
CA ASN A 410 11.93 -22.29 -0.39
C ASN A 410 12.15 -23.70 -0.98
N GLU A 411 11.55 -24.72 -0.37
CA GLU A 411 11.44 -26.09 -0.89
C GLU A 411 10.10 -26.35 -1.57
#